data_AF-A0A846T3P6-F1
#
_entry.id   AF-A0A846T3P6-F1
#
_cell.length_a   1.000
_cell.length_b   1.000
_cell.length_c   1.000
_cell.angle_alpha   90.00
_cell.angle_beta   90.00
_cell.angle_gamma   90.00
#
_symmetry.space_group_name_H-M   'P 1'
#
loop_
_entity.id
_entity.type
_entity.pdbx_description
1 polymer ?
#
loop_
_entity_poly.entity_id
_entity_poly.type
_entity_poly.pdbx_seq_one_letter_code
_entity_poly.pdbx_strand_id
1 'polypeptide(L)' 'MLQTIATVPTPHMIELLELIEMANRSNVESRLTDYLHHCRRTGYEPPDELLQMARDNIARKRVC' A
#
# COMPACT_ATOMS: atom_id res chain seq x y z
N MET A 1 -24.67 -5.32 -6.76
CA MET A 1 -23.74 -6.44 -6.93
C MET A 1 -22.69 -6.30 -5.84
N LEU A 2 -22.63 -7.22 -4.87
CA LEU A 2 -21.54 -7.24 -3.89
C LEU A 2 -20.27 -7.56 -4.68
N GLN A 3 -19.43 -6.57 -4.93
CA GLN A 3 -18.06 -6.85 -5.35
C GLN A 3 -17.39 -7.47 -4.12
N THR A 4 -17.20 -8.78 -4.17
CA THR A 4 -16.43 -9.50 -3.16
C THR A 4 -15.03 -8.93 -3.19
N ILE A 5 -14.74 -8.01 -2.28
CA ILE A 5 -13.39 -7.48 -2.10
C ILE A 5 -12.55 -8.67 -1.66
N ALA A 6 -11.67 -9.14 -2.53
CA ALA A 6 -10.76 -10.19 -2.17
C ALA A 6 -9.66 -9.56 -1.31
N THR A 7 -9.40 -10.14 -0.14
CA THR A 7 -8.21 -9.80 0.63
C THR A 7 -6.99 -10.00 -0.27
N VAL A 8 -6.12 -8.99 -0.29
CA VAL A 8 -4.85 -9.05 -1.02
C VAL A 8 -4.15 -10.39 -0.75
N PRO A 9 -3.77 -11.16 -1.80
CA PRO A 9 -3.04 -12.41 -1.63
C PRO A 9 -1.75 -12.19 -0.85
N THR A 10 -1.34 -13.17 -0.03
CA THR A 10 -0.10 -13.14 0.77
C THR A 10 1.14 -12.58 0.04
N PRO A 11 1.45 -12.93 -1.23
CA PRO A 11 2.60 -12.36 -1.93
C PRO A 11 2.51 -10.84 -2.12
N HIS A 12 1.32 -10.31 -2.39
CA HIS A 12 1.11 -8.87 -2.53
C HIS A 12 1.17 -8.16 -1.16
N MET A 13 0.73 -8.80 -0.07
CA MET A 13 0.93 -8.26 1.28
C MET A 13 2.42 -8.11 1.63
N ILE A 14 3.25 -9.10 1.26
CA ILE A 14 4.70 -9.04 1.48
C ILE A 14 5.30 -7.86 0.69
N GLU A 15 4.90 -7.69 -0.57
CA GLU A 15 5.33 -6.57 -1.41
C GLU A 15 4.97 -5.21 -0.80
N LEU A 16 3.77 -5.08 -0.22
CA LEU A 16 3.35 -3.85 0.47
C LEU A 16 4.19 -3.57 1.73
N LEU A 17 4.49 -4.60 2.52
CA LEU A 17 5.36 -4.47 3.70
C LEU A 17 6.77 -4.03 3.31
N GLU A 18 7.34 -4.64 2.27
CA GLU A 18 8.64 -4.22 1.74
C GLU A 18 8.63 -2.77 1.24
N LEU A 19 7.56 -2.35 0.56
CA LEU A 19 7.40 -0.95 0.15
C LEU A 19 7.35 0.01 1.34
N ILE A 20 6.65 -0.36 2.42
CA ILE A 20 6.58 0.46 3.64
C ILE A 20 7.95 0.52 4.35
N GLU A 21 8.69 -0.59 4.43
CA GLU A 21 10.05 -0.59 4.98
C GLU A 21 11.02 0.24 4.14
N MET A 22 10.93 0.14 2.81
CA MET A 22 11.71 0.96 1.90
C MET A 22 11.33 2.45 1.97
N ALA A 23 10.09 2.78 2.33
CA ALA A 23 9.64 4.17 2.47
C ALA A 23 10.47 4.95 3.50
N ASN A 24 10.91 4.28 4.57
CA ASN A 24 11.81 4.88 5.57
C ASN A 24 13.19 5.23 5.00
N ARG A 25 13.65 4.54 3.94
CA ARG A 25 15.02 4.69 3.40
C ARG A 25 15.07 5.38 2.03
N SER A 26 13.97 5.43 1.30
CA SER A 26 13.93 5.91 -0.09
C SER A 26 12.57 6.45 -0.48
N ASN A 27 12.52 7.27 -1.52
CA ASN A 27 11.26 7.85 -1.99
C ASN A 27 10.44 6.83 -2.79
N VAL A 28 9.61 6.08 -2.08
CA VAL A 28 8.75 5.04 -2.65
C VAL A 28 7.30 5.50 -2.86
N GLU A 29 6.97 6.78 -2.62
CA GLU A 29 5.63 7.36 -2.81
C GLU A 29 4.99 6.97 -4.15
N SER A 30 5.78 7.04 -5.23
CA SER A 30 5.32 6.68 -6.57
C SER A 30 4.97 5.19 -6.69
N ARG A 31 5.83 4.30 -6.16
CA ARG A 31 5.58 2.85 -6.15
C ARG A 31 4.38 2.48 -5.28
N LEU A 32 4.24 3.14 -4.14
CA LEU A 32 3.15 2.89 -3.20
C LEU A 32 1.81 3.36 -3.80
N THR A 33 1.81 4.49 -4.50
CA THR A 33 0.64 4.96 -5.28
C THR A 33 0.27 3.98 -6.39
N ASP A 34 1.26 3.46 -7.12
CA ASP A 34 1.04 2.49 -8.20
C ASP A 34 0.46 1.17 -7.67
N TYR A 35 0.99 0.68 -6.53
CA TYR A 35 0.50 -0.51 -5.84
C TYR A 35 -0.96 -0.36 -5.40
N LEU A 36 -1.32 0.78 -4.79
CA LEU A 36 -2.70 1.04 -4.38
C LEU A 36 -3.65 1.14 -5.58
N HIS A 37 -3.18 1.74 -6.68
CA HIS A 37 -3.94 1.79 -7.92
C HIS A 37 -4.12 0.40 -8.55
N HIS A 38 -3.10 -0.46 -8.47
CA HIS A 38 -3.16 -1.86 -8.89
C HIS A 38 -4.20 -2.64 -8.09
N CYS A 39 -4.19 -2.52 -6.76
CA CYS A 39 -5.17 -3.15 -5.86
C CYS A 39 -6.60 -2.72 -6.24
N ARG A 40 -6.84 -1.42 -6.43
CA ARG A 40 -8.16 -0.91 -6.83
C ARG A 40 -8.62 -1.44 -8.19
N ARG A 41 -7.72 -1.58 -9.18
CA ARG A 41 -8.05 -2.12 -10.51
C ARG A 41 -8.37 -3.61 -10.48
N THR A 42 -7.72 -4.35 -9.60
CA THR A 42 -7.86 -5.80 -9.48
C THR A 42 -8.99 -6.21 -8.53
N GLY A 43 -9.57 -5.25 -7.80
CA GLY A 43 -10.61 -5.50 -6.79
C GLY A 43 -10.04 -6.06 -5.49
N TYR A 44 -8.72 -5.95 -5.29
CA TYR A 44 -8.07 -6.26 -4.03
C TYR A 44 -8.09 -5.04 -3.13
N GLU A 45 -8.34 -5.27 -1.84
CA GLU A 45 -8.20 -4.23 -0.81
C GLU A 45 -7.12 -4.66 0.18
N PRO A 46 -6.04 -3.87 0.31
CA PRO A 46 -5.05 -4.12 1.33
C PRO A 46 -5.68 -3.91 2.73
N PRO A 47 -5.17 -4.61 3.76
CA PRO A 47 -5.59 -4.39 5.14
C PRO A 47 -5.47 -2.91 5.52
N ASP A 48 -6.48 -2.39 6.22
CA ASP A 48 -6.54 -0.97 6.62
C ASP A 48 -5.32 -0.56 7.44
N GLU A 49 -4.77 -1.47 8.25
CA GLU A 49 -3.57 -1.27 9.05
C GLU A 49 -2.33 -0.99 8.19
N LEU A 50 -2.13 -1.77 7.11
CA LEU A 50 -1.03 -1.56 6.17
C LEU A 50 -1.23 -0.29 5.35
N LEU A 51 -2.49 -0.01 4.97
CA LEU A 51 -2.86 1.22 4.27
C LEU A 51 -2.55 2.46 5.14
N GLN A 52 -2.83 2.39 6.43
CA GLN A 52 -2.58 3.46 7.38
C GLN A 52 -1.09 3.67 7.61
N MET A 53 -0.30 2.60 7.78
CA MET A 53 1.15 2.67 7.88
C MET A 53 1.80 3.31 6.64
N ALA A 54 1.33 2.94 5.46
CA ALA A 54 1.76 3.55 4.21
C ALA A 54 1.47 5.05 4.16
N ARG A 55 0.25 5.47 4.54
CA ARG A 55 -0.16 6.88 4.56
C ARG A 55 0.62 7.68 5.59
N ASP A 56 0.90 7.12 6.77
CA ASP A 56 1.72 7.75 7.80
C ASP A 56 3.15 8.00 7.29
N ASN A 57 3.75 7.03 6.60
CA ASN A 57 5.08 7.17 6.00
C ASN A 57 5.15 8.32 4.98
N ILE A 58 4.14 8.42 4.11
CA ILE A 58 4.02 9.49 3.12
C ILE A 58 3.83 10.85 3.82
N ALA A 59 2.96 10.91 4.84
CA ALA A 59 2.70 12.12 5.61
C ALA A 59 3.96 12.61 6.34
N ARG A 60 4.74 11.71 6.97
CA ARG A 60 6.01 12.04 7.64
C ARG A 60 7.01 12.69 6.69
N LYS A 61 7.12 12.22 5.46
CA LYS A 61 8.04 12.79 4.46
C LYS A 61 7.65 14.18 3.97
N ARG A 62 6.35 14.50 3.93
CA ARG A 62 5.86 15.83 3.53
C ARG A 62 6.11 16.93 4.56
N VAL A 63 6.41 16.56 5.80
CA VAL A 63 6.60 17.51 6.91
C VAL A 63 8.09 17.90 7.10
N CYS A 64 9.02 17.13 6.51
CA CYS A 64 10.46 17.42 6.55
C CYS A 64 10.94 18.24 5.35
#